data_AF-A0A8S2FNM6-F1
#
_entry.id   AF-A0A8S2FNM6-F1
#
_cell.length_a   1.000
_cell.length_b   1.000
_cell.length_c   1.000
_cell.angle_alpha   90.00
_cell.angle_beta   90.00
_cell.angle_gamma   90.00
#
_symmetry.space_group_name_H-M   'P 1'
#
loop_
_entity.id
_entity.type
_entity.pdbx_description
1 polymer ?
#
loop_
_entity_poly.entity_id
_entity_poly.type
_entity_poly.pdbx_seq_one_letter_code
_entity_poly.pdbx_strand_id
1 'polypeptide(L)' 'MVDDMVNSLKSAALGIGEFFTPVLKQSKFRETGVITPLEFVAAGDFLVHHCPTWQWSPGEESKI' A
#
# COMPACT_ATOMS: atom_id res chain seq x y z
N MET A 1 33.42 -8.11 -11.57
CA MET A 1 32.80 -8.89 -12.67
C MET A 1 31.61 -9.73 -12.19
N VAL A 2 31.74 -10.57 -11.15
CA VAL A 2 30.57 -11.28 -10.57
C VAL A 2 29.71 -10.34 -9.71
N ASP A 3 30.32 -9.41 -8.98
CA ASP A 3 29.61 -8.43 -8.12
C ASP A 3 28.74 -7.44 -8.92
N ASP A 4 29.20 -7.02 -10.11
CA ASP A 4 28.47 -6.09 -10.99
C ASP A 4 27.23 -6.75 -11.61
N MET A 5 27.31 -8.06 -11.88
CA MET A 5 26.21 -8.86 -12.38
C MET A 5 25.15 -9.09 -11.30
N VAL A 6 25.58 -9.37 -10.06
CA VAL A 6 24.67 -9.51 -8.90
C VAL A 6 23.95 -8.19 -8.62
N ASN A 7 24.65 -7.06 -8.70
CA ASN A 7 24.03 -5.75 -8.51
C ASN A 7 23.09 -5.37 -9.67
N SER A 8 23.41 -5.72 -10.92
CA SER A 8 22.48 -5.55 -12.06
C SER A 8 21.21 -6.38 -11.91
N LEU A 9 21.32 -7.62 -11.43
CA LEU A 9 20.15 -8.49 -11.18
C LEU A 9 19.30 -7.99 -10.00
N LYS A 10 19.94 -7.52 -8.93
CA LYS A 10 19.23 -6.89 -7.80
C LYS A 10 18.46 -5.65 -8.25
N SER A 11 19.07 -4.78 -9.05
CA SER A 11 18.41 -3.58 -9.57
C SER A 11 17.27 -3.92 -10.55
N ALA A 12 17.45 -4.92 -11.40
CA ALA A 12 16.38 -5.41 -12.28
C ALA A 12 15.21 -6.01 -11.50
N ALA A 13 15.47 -6.75 -10.43
CA ALA A 13 14.44 -7.32 -9.56
C ALA A 13 13.63 -6.22 -8.83
N LEU A 14 14.29 -5.15 -8.37
CA LEU A 14 13.63 -4.02 -7.73
C LEU A 14 12.73 -3.24 -8.71
N GLY A 15 13.18 -3.01 -9.94
CA GLY A 15 12.39 -2.30 -10.96
C GLY A 15 11.12 -3.04 -11.39
N ILE A 16 11.10 -4.38 -11.25
CA ILE A 16 9.92 -5.20 -11.50
C ILE A 16 8.90 -5.05 -10.36
N GLY A 17 9.34 -4.92 -9.11
CA GLY A 17 8.45 -4.71 -7.96
C GLY A 17 7.54 -3.48 -8.14
N GLU A 18 8.11 -2.37 -8.60
CA GLU A 18 7.36 -1.14 -8.90
C GLU A 18 6.39 -1.29 -10.08
N PHE A 19 6.71 -2.15 -11.06
CA PHE A 19 5.83 -2.47 -12.19
C PHE A 19 4.65 -3.38 -11.80
N PHE A 20 4.84 -4.27 -10.82
CA PHE A 20 3.80 -5.21 -10.36
C PHE A 20 2.91 -4.65 -9.25
N THR A 21 3.33 -3.61 -8.53
CA THR A 21 2.49 -2.89 -7.57
C THR A 21 2.22 -1.45 -8.00
N PRO A 22 1.65 -1.21 -9.19
CA PRO A 22 1.15 0.12 -9.49
C PRO A 22 0.02 0.43 -8.50
N VAL A 23 0.02 1.64 -7.94
CA VAL A 23 -1.08 2.09 -7.08
C VAL A 23 -2.38 1.90 -7.84
N LEU A 24 -3.22 0.99 -7.33
CA LEU A 24 -4.46 0.59 -7.99
C LEU A 24 -5.36 1.84 -8.08
N LYS A 25 -5.71 2.26 -9.31
CA LYS A 25 -6.65 3.38 -9.55
C LYS A 25 -8.11 2.91 -9.64
N GLN A 26 -8.32 1.60 -9.75
CA GLN A 26 -9.63 0.97 -9.82
C GLN A 26 -9.71 -0.09 -8.72
N SER A 27 -10.87 -0.17 -8.06
CA SER A 27 -11.11 -1.13 -6.98
C SER A 27 -10.90 -2.56 -7.47
N LYS A 28 -9.98 -3.28 -6.84
CA LYS A 28 -9.77 -4.73 -7.04
C LYS A 28 -9.86 -5.51 -5.73
N PHE A 29 -10.46 -4.91 -4.68
CA PHE A 29 -10.50 -5.48 -3.33
C PHE A 29 -10.99 -6.93 -3.32
N ARG A 30 -12.03 -7.24 -4.11
CA ARG A 30 -12.60 -8.60 -4.17
C ARG A 30 -11.70 -9.65 -4.81
N GLU A 31 -10.76 -9.24 -5.66
CA GLU A 31 -9.89 -10.13 -6.43
C GLU A 31 -8.52 -10.28 -5.78
N THR A 32 -7.97 -9.17 -5.27
CA THR A 32 -6.61 -9.12 -4.72
C THR A 32 -6.56 -9.09 -3.19
N GLY A 33 -7.68 -8.76 -2.53
CA GLY A 33 -7.71 -8.48 -1.09
C GLY A 33 -7.00 -7.18 -0.69
N VAL A 34 -6.53 -6.39 -1.66
CA VAL A 34 -5.81 -5.12 -1.43
C VAL A 34 -6.74 -3.95 -1.67
N ILE A 35 -6.68 -2.96 -0.78
CA ILE A 35 -7.44 -1.71 -0.87
C ILE A 35 -6.54 -0.54 -1.26
N THR A 36 -7.12 0.43 -1.96
CA THR A 36 -6.51 1.72 -2.24
C THR A 36 -6.57 2.64 -1.01
N PRO A 37 -5.75 3.70 -0.95
CA PRO A 37 -5.82 4.67 0.15
C PRO A 37 -7.22 5.30 0.30
N LEU A 38 -7.91 5.57 -0.81
CA LEU A 38 -9.27 6.12 -0.78
C LEU A 38 -10.27 5.11 -0.20
N GLU A 39 -10.15 3.83 -0.57
CA GLU A 39 -11.00 2.77 0.00
C GLU A 39 -10.71 2.53 1.49
N PHE A 40 -9.45 2.66 1.92
CA PHE A 40 -9.10 2.58 3.34
C PHE A 40 -9.79 3.67 4.17
N VAL A 41 -9.77 4.92 3.69
CA VAL A 41 -10.46 6.03 4.36
C VAL A 41 -11.97 5.77 4.40
N ALA A 42 -12.58 5.42 3.26
CA ALA A 42 -14.02 5.13 3.19
C ALA A 42 -14.45 3.97 4.11
N ALA A 43 -13.64 2.91 4.18
CA ALA A 43 -13.89 1.77 5.07
C ALA A 43 -13.72 2.15 6.55
N GLY A 44 -12.73 2.98 6.88
CA GLY A 44 -12.52 3.48 8.24
C GLY A 44 -13.65 4.40 8.70
N ASP A 45 -14.13 5.30 7.84
CA ASP A 45 -15.27 6.16 8.15
C ASP A 45 -16.55 5.34 8.40
N PHE A 46 -16.77 4.30 7.58
CA PHE A 46 -17.88 3.37 7.79
C PHE A 46 -17.78 2.65 9.14
N LEU A 47 -16.57 2.22 9.54
CA LEU A 47 -16.32 1.56 10.82
C LEU A 47 -16.57 2.49 12.01
N VAL A 48 -16.04 3.72 11.99
CA VAL A 48 -16.25 4.71 13.06
C VAL A 48 -17.74 5.05 13.20
N HIS A 49 -18.47 5.14 12.09
CA HIS A 49 -19.91 5.40 12.10
C HIS A 49 -20.73 4.26 12.72
N HIS A 50 -20.44 3.01 12.35
CA HIS A 50 -21.21 1.85 12.82
C HIS A 50 -20.77 1.34 14.19
N CYS A 51 -19.52 1.57 14.56
CA CYS A 51 -18.93 1.10 15.80
C CYS A 51 -18.33 2.30 16.56
N PRO A 52 -19.09 2.96 17.44
CA PRO A 52 -18.68 4.19 18.13
C PRO A 52 -17.47 4.03 19.08
N THR A 53 -17.03 2.80 19.31
CA THR A 53 -15.80 2.51 20.07
C THR A 53 -14.53 2.76 19.26
N TRP A 54 -14.64 2.89 17.93
CA TRP A 54 -13.53 3.15 17.01
C TRP A 54 -13.46 4.64 16.68
N GLN A 55 -12.23 5.15 16.54
CA GLN A 55 -11.94 6.53 16.15
C GLN A 55 -10.64 6.61 15.34
N TRP A 56 -10.53 7.61 14.48
CA TRP A 56 -9.28 7.94 13.79
C TRP A 56 -8.26 8.53 14.77
N SER A 57 -6.98 8.29 14.49
CA SER A 57 -5.86 8.89 15.23
C SER A 57 -4.88 9.52 14.23
N PRO A 58 -4.27 10.68 14.55
CA PRO A 58 -3.12 11.15 13.80
C PRO A 58 -1.97 10.15 13.91
N GLY A 59 -1.09 10.17 12.91
CA GLY A 59 0.18 9.47 12.98
C GLY A 59 1.16 10.17 13.93
N GLU A 60 2.25 9.49 14.26
CA GLU A 60 3.37 10.06 15.03
C GLU A 60 3.95 11.26 14.28
N GLU A 61 4.00 12.46 14.90
CA GLU A 61 4.48 13.70 14.25
C GLU A 61 5.87 13.58 13.63
N SER A 62 6.74 12.74 14.21
CA SER A 62 8.09 12.49 13.70
C SER A 62 8.15 11.70 12.38
N LYS A 63 7.01 11.16 11.92
CA LYS A 63 6.89 10.27 10.76
C LYS A 63 5.84 10.75 9.74
N ILE A 64 5.29 11.95 9.92
CA ILE A 64 4.35 12.59 8.99
C ILE A 64 5.14 13.35 7.92
#